data_AF-A0A7V8JMP2-F1
#
_entry.id   AF-A0A7V8JMP2-F1
#
_cell.length_a   1.000
_cell.length_b   1.000
_cell.length_c   1.000
_cell.angle_alpha   90.00
_cell.angle_beta   90.00
_cell.angle_gamma   90.00
#
_symmetry.space_group_name_H-M   'P 1'
#
loop_
_entity.id
_entity.type
_entity.pdbx_description
1 polymer ?
#
loop_
_entity_poly.entity_id
_entity_poly.type
_entity_poly.pdbx_seq_one_letter_code
_entity_poly.pdbx_strand_id
1 'polypeptide(L)'
;MNLVLFGMDRELLPRVAAKVPPGTQLHWQDSQLPTSAQDLQRGPQSLVLLDFRPEHATASAVLAQQLQQAQPELVLVAVGGTAAGQVEGVVIALRAGVRDVLDLDSDNAGVEAALRRALTPRAAAVPQLAHKARLVMLLGVRAGVGTSTLAAHLSVLAQQARLLAQGEDNPRDGLLMEVAQPAGDLPLYLNLDSRFHYEDALRNASRIDTTLARTAMARHDSGLVLLDRASGSESLPPSDPSALPQRLRSVFASVLCDAGGCPLQQLPPLLLEQADEIWLVADAAIGTLVSLDQALKHLAGQRDREKRLQLVLNRHDESGGLAPEQIARRFELPLLATLPERPRVRAAASHGHLLLQDAPRDPYLRALAPLVARLDPAVGPVQPNGLRERLASALGGLQWKT
;
A
#
# COMPACT_ATOMS: atom_id res chain seq x y z
N MET A 1 -15.25 5.78 -34.29
CA MET A 1 -14.50 4.93 -33.33
C MET A 1 -13.27 4.41 -34.07
N ASN A 2 -12.09 4.47 -33.43
CA ASN A 2 -10.86 3.95 -34.00
C ASN A 2 -10.48 2.67 -33.25
N LEU A 3 -10.40 1.57 -33.98
CA LEU A 3 -10.00 0.27 -33.46
C LEU A 3 -8.62 -0.07 -34.06
N VAL A 4 -7.70 -0.51 -33.21
CA VAL A 4 -6.41 -1.05 -33.66
C VAL A 4 -6.42 -2.54 -33.38
N LEU A 5 -6.39 -3.35 -34.43
CA LEU A 5 -6.34 -4.81 -34.36
C LEU A 5 -4.90 -5.28 -34.51
N PHE A 6 -4.35 -5.81 -33.43
CA PHE A 6 -3.09 -6.56 -33.43
C PHE A 6 -3.39 -8.02 -33.70
N GLY A 7 -2.93 -8.49 -34.86
CA GLY A 7 -2.96 -9.89 -35.24
C GLY A 7 -1.60 -10.32 -35.76
N MET A 8 -1.31 -11.61 -35.73
CA MET A 8 -0.15 -12.18 -36.43
C MET A 8 -0.40 -12.29 -37.94
N ASP A 9 -1.66 -12.42 -38.33
CA ASP A 9 -2.10 -12.50 -39.72
C ASP A 9 -3.23 -11.48 -40.00
N ARG A 10 -3.61 -11.37 -41.27
CA ARG A 10 -4.71 -10.51 -41.73
C ARG A 10 -6.05 -11.24 -41.83
N GLU A 11 -6.14 -12.50 -41.44
CA GLU A 11 -7.37 -13.30 -41.58
C GLU A 11 -8.48 -12.82 -40.64
N LEU A 12 -8.09 -12.30 -39.48
CA LEU A 12 -9.02 -11.77 -38.49
C LEU A 12 -9.65 -10.44 -38.93
N LEU A 13 -8.94 -9.67 -39.77
CA LEU A 13 -9.35 -8.34 -40.21
C LEU A 13 -10.72 -8.31 -40.91
N PRO A 14 -11.00 -9.11 -41.97
CA PRO A 14 -12.31 -9.12 -42.62
C PRO A 14 -13.42 -9.62 -41.70
N ARG A 15 -13.12 -10.54 -40.77
CA ARG A 15 -14.11 -11.07 -39.82
C ARG A 15 -14.55 -10.02 -38.82
N VAL A 16 -13.60 -9.26 -38.26
CA VAL A 16 -13.89 -8.13 -37.37
C VAL A 16 -14.59 -7.01 -38.15
N ALA A 17 -14.11 -6.67 -39.35
CA ALA A 17 -14.70 -5.63 -40.19
C ALA A 17 -16.18 -5.89 -40.54
N ALA A 18 -16.56 -7.16 -40.75
CA ALA A 18 -17.96 -7.54 -41.04
C ALA A 18 -18.90 -7.41 -39.82
N LYS A 19 -18.35 -7.37 -38.61
CA LYS A 19 -19.09 -7.39 -37.35
C LYS A 19 -19.14 -6.04 -36.64
N VAL A 20 -18.21 -5.12 -36.95
CA VAL A 20 -18.15 -3.80 -36.32
C VAL A 20 -19.22 -2.85 -36.87
N PRO A 21 -19.70 -1.87 -36.08
CA PRO A 21 -20.67 -0.88 -36.55
C PRO A 21 -20.18 -0.06 -37.74
N PRO A 22 -21.08 0.36 -38.65
CA PRO A 22 -20.74 1.23 -39.77
C PRO A 22 -20.14 2.55 -39.30
N GLY A 23 -19.08 3.02 -39.96
CA GLY A 23 -18.32 4.22 -39.56
C GLY A 23 -17.19 3.98 -38.55
N THR A 24 -16.92 2.72 -38.18
CA THR A 24 -15.74 2.33 -37.40
C THR A 24 -14.50 2.27 -38.31
N GLN A 25 -13.43 2.99 -37.95
CA GLN A 25 -12.14 2.86 -38.62
C GLN A 25 -11.35 1.73 -37.95
N LEU A 26 -11.06 0.67 -38.71
CA LEU A 26 -10.31 -0.49 -38.24
C LEU A 26 -8.92 -0.46 -38.87
N HIS A 27 -7.90 -0.33 -38.03
CA HIS A 27 -6.50 -0.36 -38.44
C HIS A 27 -5.90 -1.70 -38.03
N TRP A 28 -5.30 -2.41 -38.98
CA TRP A 28 -4.55 -3.63 -38.67
C TRP A 28 -3.09 -3.31 -38.44
N GLN A 29 -2.51 -3.92 -37.42
CA GLN A 29 -1.09 -3.88 -37.13
C GLN A 29 -0.57 -5.30 -36.90
N ASP A 30 0.63 -5.54 -37.45
CA ASP A 30 1.34 -6.78 -37.24
C ASP A 30 1.88 -6.83 -35.79
N SER A 31 1.40 -7.80 -35.03
CA SER A 31 1.82 -8.05 -33.65
C SER A 31 3.27 -8.53 -33.50
N GLN A 32 3.93 -8.93 -34.59
CA GLN A 32 5.33 -9.35 -34.61
C GLN A 32 6.29 -8.16 -34.74
N LEU A 33 5.80 -6.98 -35.12
CA LEU A 33 6.62 -5.78 -35.26
C LEU A 33 6.64 -4.96 -33.96
N PRO A 34 7.74 -4.25 -33.67
CA PRO A 34 7.82 -3.37 -32.51
C PRO A 34 6.68 -2.34 -32.52
N THR A 35 5.88 -2.32 -31.46
CA THR A 35 4.75 -1.41 -31.34
C THR A 35 5.25 -0.03 -30.91
N SER A 36 5.09 1.00 -31.77
CA SER A 36 5.44 2.37 -31.39
C SER A 36 4.31 3.03 -30.61
N ALA A 37 4.64 3.98 -29.72
CA ALA A 37 3.61 4.75 -28.99
C ALA A 37 2.66 5.52 -29.93
N GLN A 38 3.13 5.87 -31.14
CA GLN A 38 2.32 6.53 -32.17
C GLN A 38 1.28 5.60 -32.81
N ASP A 39 1.53 4.28 -32.79
CA ASP A 39 0.56 3.31 -33.31
C ASP A 39 -0.58 3.06 -32.32
N LEU A 40 -0.32 3.23 -31.03
CA LEU A 40 -1.29 3.09 -29.94
C LEU A 40 -2.15 4.36 -29.75
N GLN A 41 -1.61 5.54 -30.08
CA GLN A 41 -2.26 6.85 -29.83
C GLN A 41 -2.94 7.49 -31.05
N ARG A 42 -3.70 6.73 -31.85
CA ARG A 42 -4.43 7.27 -33.02
C ARG A 42 -5.83 7.81 -32.71
N GLY A 43 -5.99 8.51 -31.59
CA GLY A 43 -7.21 9.25 -31.24
C GLY A 43 -7.62 9.13 -29.76
N PRO A 44 -8.57 9.96 -29.29
CA PRO A 44 -8.98 10.02 -27.88
C PRO A 44 -9.78 8.81 -27.37
N GLN A 45 -10.02 7.79 -28.22
CA GLN A 45 -10.80 6.58 -27.89
C GLN A 45 -10.26 5.33 -28.63
N SER A 46 -8.94 5.14 -28.63
CA SER A 46 -8.32 3.97 -29.26
C SER A 46 -8.57 2.71 -28.43
N LEU A 47 -9.29 1.75 -29.02
CA LEU A 47 -9.47 0.40 -28.48
C LEU A 47 -8.47 -0.54 -29.16
N VAL A 48 -7.71 -1.29 -28.36
CA VAL A 48 -6.74 -2.26 -28.86
C VAL A 48 -7.37 -3.64 -28.83
N LEU A 49 -7.50 -4.25 -30.00
CA LEU A 49 -8.01 -5.60 -30.19
C LEU A 49 -6.84 -6.57 -30.34
N LEU A 50 -6.84 -7.65 -29.56
CA LEU A 50 -5.80 -8.68 -29.58
C LEU A 50 -6.38 -10.03 -30.03
N ASP A 51 -5.68 -10.74 -30.91
CA ASP A 51 -6.11 -12.05 -31.41
C ASP A 51 -5.93 -13.15 -30.36
N PHE A 52 -7.03 -13.63 -29.79
CA PHE A 52 -7.08 -14.72 -28.81
C PHE A 52 -7.68 -16.00 -29.39
N ARG A 53 -7.62 -16.21 -30.71
CA ARG A 53 -7.78 -17.56 -31.26
C ARG A 53 -6.72 -18.51 -30.66
N PRO A 54 -7.04 -19.80 -30.44
CA PRO A 54 -6.16 -20.75 -29.75
C PRO A 54 -4.70 -20.73 -30.24
N GLU A 55 -4.49 -20.59 -31.54
CA GLU A 55 -3.19 -20.52 -32.19
C GLU A 55 -2.34 -19.31 -31.76
N HIS A 56 -2.96 -18.19 -31.37
CA HIS A 56 -2.30 -16.91 -31.07
C HIS A 56 -2.43 -16.48 -29.60
N ALA A 57 -3.33 -17.11 -28.82
CA ALA A 57 -3.71 -16.68 -27.47
C ALA A 57 -2.52 -16.50 -26.51
N THR A 58 -1.54 -17.40 -26.52
CA THR A 58 -0.35 -17.31 -25.65
C THR A 58 0.52 -16.10 -25.97
N ALA A 59 0.76 -15.82 -27.26
CA ALA A 59 1.56 -14.68 -27.67
C ALA A 59 0.82 -13.36 -27.42
N SER A 60 -0.48 -13.32 -27.68
CA SER A 60 -1.34 -12.17 -27.37
C SER A 60 -1.42 -11.88 -25.87
N ALA A 61 -1.35 -12.90 -25.00
CA ALA A 61 -1.27 -12.71 -23.56
C ALA A 61 0.02 -12.02 -23.12
N VAL A 62 1.17 -12.40 -23.71
CA VAL A 62 2.46 -11.73 -23.45
C VAL A 62 2.42 -10.27 -23.90
N LEU A 63 1.88 -10.00 -25.09
CA LEU A 63 1.72 -8.65 -25.61
C LEU A 63 0.78 -7.81 -24.73
N ALA A 64 -0.32 -8.39 -24.24
CA ALA A 64 -1.25 -7.71 -23.34
C ALA A 64 -0.56 -7.24 -22.06
N GLN A 65 0.27 -8.10 -21.46
CA GLN A 65 1.03 -7.76 -20.24
C GLN A 65 2.04 -6.64 -20.51
N GLN A 66 2.76 -6.69 -21.63
CA GLN A 66 3.72 -5.65 -22.01
C GLN A 66 3.03 -4.29 -22.23
N LEU A 67 1.89 -4.28 -22.95
CA LEU A 67 1.12 -3.06 -23.20
C LEU A 67 0.53 -2.47 -21.90
N GLN A 68 0.01 -3.31 -21.01
CA GLN A 68 -0.51 -2.86 -19.71
C GLN A 68 0.58 -2.28 -18.80
N GLN A 69 1.80 -2.83 -18.85
CA GLN A 69 2.95 -2.29 -18.10
C GLN A 69 3.43 -0.94 -18.66
N ALA A 70 3.45 -0.81 -19.98
CA ALA A 70 3.94 0.40 -20.66
C ALA A 70 2.90 1.53 -20.66
N GLN A 71 1.61 1.21 -20.80
CA GLN A 71 0.50 2.15 -20.94
C GLN A 71 -0.76 1.64 -20.22
N PRO A 72 -0.87 1.82 -18.89
CA PRO A 72 -1.98 1.30 -18.08
C PRO A 72 -3.36 1.84 -18.47
N GLU A 73 -3.42 2.99 -19.12
CA GLU A 73 -4.63 3.62 -19.63
C GLU A 73 -5.21 2.97 -20.90
N LEU A 74 -4.45 2.09 -21.58
CA LEU A 74 -4.93 1.42 -22.79
C LEU A 74 -6.05 0.42 -22.50
N VAL A 75 -7.07 0.47 -23.34
CA VAL A 75 -8.18 -0.46 -23.29
C VAL A 75 -7.89 -1.64 -24.21
N LEU A 76 -7.51 -2.78 -23.63
CA LEU A 76 -7.28 -4.02 -24.35
C LEU A 76 -8.54 -4.87 -24.38
N VAL A 77 -8.94 -5.36 -25.55
CA VAL A 77 -10.08 -6.25 -25.76
C VAL A 77 -9.60 -7.46 -26.53
N ALA A 78 -9.98 -8.66 -26.08
CA ALA A 78 -9.66 -9.87 -26.79
C ALA A 78 -10.64 -10.11 -27.93
N VAL A 79 -10.17 -10.69 -29.02
CA VAL A 79 -10.99 -11.17 -30.15
C VAL A 79 -10.83 -12.68 -30.21
N GLY A 80 -11.94 -13.42 -30.14
CA GLY A 80 -11.92 -14.87 -30.16
C GLY A 80 -13.29 -15.44 -30.50
N GLY A 81 -13.46 -16.75 -30.31
CA GLY A 81 -14.75 -17.43 -30.43
C GLY A 81 -15.13 -18.13 -29.13
N THR A 82 -16.43 -18.29 -28.87
CA THR A 82 -16.93 -19.13 -27.77
C THR A 82 -17.41 -20.52 -28.23
N ALA A 83 -17.33 -20.81 -29.54
CA ALA A 83 -17.59 -22.14 -30.07
C ALA A 83 -16.65 -23.21 -29.47
N ALA A 84 -17.09 -24.47 -29.55
CA ALA A 84 -16.31 -25.62 -29.10
C ALA A 84 -14.91 -25.63 -29.77
N GLY A 85 -13.86 -25.64 -28.94
CA GLY A 85 -12.45 -25.58 -29.38
C GLY A 85 -11.82 -24.18 -29.33
N GLN A 86 -12.58 -23.12 -29.09
CA GLN A 86 -12.07 -21.74 -29.02
C GLN A 86 -12.04 -21.17 -27.59
N VAL A 87 -12.73 -21.83 -26.65
CA VAL A 87 -12.88 -21.41 -25.23
C VAL A 87 -11.53 -21.25 -24.51
N GLU A 88 -10.53 -22.05 -24.86
CA GLU A 88 -9.19 -21.98 -24.25
C GLU A 88 -8.56 -20.59 -24.44
N GLY A 89 -8.68 -20.02 -25.64
CA GLY A 89 -8.19 -18.68 -25.94
C GLY A 89 -8.87 -17.59 -25.10
N VAL A 90 -10.18 -17.72 -24.89
CA VAL A 90 -10.96 -16.84 -24.00
C VAL A 90 -10.47 -16.92 -22.55
N VAL A 91 -10.20 -18.12 -22.05
CA VAL A 91 -9.67 -18.31 -20.69
C VAL A 91 -8.29 -17.67 -20.53
N ILE A 92 -7.41 -17.82 -21.52
CA ILE A 92 -6.09 -17.18 -21.52
C ILE A 92 -6.25 -15.65 -21.54
N ALA A 93 -7.19 -15.13 -22.32
CA ALA A 93 -7.48 -13.69 -22.40
C ALA A 93 -7.88 -13.10 -21.05
N LEU A 94 -8.81 -13.77 -20.33
CA LEU A 94 -9.24 -13.36 -19.00
C LEU A 94 -8.08 -13.36 -17.99
N ARG A 95 -7.18 -14.35 -18.07
CA ARG A 95 -5.97 -14.41 -17.23
C ARG A 95 -4.95 -13.30 -17.56
N ALA A 96 -4.93 -12.83 -18.81
CA ALA A 96 -4.12 -11.71 -19.24
C ALA A 96 -4.73 -10.33 -18.87
N GLY A 97 -5.88 -10.29 -18.21
CA GLY A 97 -6.47 -9.05 -17.70
C GLY A 97 -7.07 -8.14 -18.77
N VAL A 98 -7.44 -8.67 -19.94
CA VAL A 98 -8.16 -7.89 -20.97
C VAL A 98 -9.52 -7.44 -20.47
N ARG A 99 -10.03 -6.31 -20.98
CA ARG A 99 -11.24 -5.65 -20.48
C ARG A 99 -12.53 -6.39 -20.85
N ASP A 100 -12.60 -6.93 -22.04
CA ASP A 100 -13.77 -7.66 -22.55
C ASP A 100 -13.31 -8.60 -23.68
N VAL A 101 -14.23 -9.44 -24.15
CA VAL A 101 -14.02 -10.40 -25.23
C VAL A 101 -15.03 -10.14 -26.34
N LEU A 102 -14.54 -9.88 -27.55
CA LEU A 102 -15.30 -9.86 -28.78
C LEU A 102 -15.42 -11.28 -29.29
N ASP A 103 -16.57 -11.88 -29.01
CA ASP A 103 -16.93 -13.19 -29.53
C ASP A 103 -17.39 -13.08 -30.99
N LEU A 104 -16.56 -13.58 -31.91
CA LEU A 104 -16.86 -13.58 -33.35
C LEU A 104 -17.97 -14.56 -33.73
N ASP A 105 -18.29 -15.52 -32.86
CA ASP A 105 -19.39 -16.46 -33.06
C ASP A 105 -20.74 -15.85 -32.66
N SER A 106 -20.73 -14.69 -31.96
CA SER A 106 -21.93 -13.94 -31.61
C SER A 106 -22.53 -13.17 -32.80
N ASP A 107 -23.80 -12.77 -32.66
CA ASP A 107 -24.43 -11.89 -33.63
C ASP A 107 -23.84 -10.47 -33.57
N ASN A 108 -24.18 -9.64 -34.57
CA ASN A 108 -23.61 -8.28 -34.65
C ASN A 108 -24.02 -7.43 -33.43
N ALA A 109 -25.19 -7.70 -32.85
CA ALA A 109 -25.66 -7.04 -31.63
C ALA A 109 -24.79 -7.41 -30.40
N GLY A 110 -24.34 -8.67 -30.29
CA GLY A 110 -23.40 -9.13 -29.28
C GLY A 110 -22.04 -8.44 -29.38
N VAL A 111 -21.50 -8.33 -30.61
CA VAL A 111 -20.24 -7.62 -30.88
C VAL A 111 -20.36 -6.13 -30.57
N GLU A 112 -21.44 -5.49 -31.00
CA GLU A 112 -21.71 -4.08 -30.71
C GLU A 112 -21.86 -3.86 -29.19
N ALA A 113 -22.54 -4.76 -28.48
CA ALA A 113 -22.65 -4.70 -27.03
C ALA A 113 -21.29 -4.83 -26.34
N ALA A 114 -20.41 -5.71 -26.81
CA ALA A 114 -19.04 -5.86 -26.28
C ALA A 114 -18.18 -4.62 -26.54
N LEU A 115 -18.21 -4.07 -27.76
CA LEU A 115 -17.53 -2.80 -28.08
C LEU A 115 -18.06 -1.66 -27.23
N ARG A 116 -19.38 -1.58 -27.06
CA ARG A 116 -20.01 -0.57 -26.22
C ARG A 116 -19.62 -0.75 -24.75
N ARG A 117 -19.54 -1.96 -24.20
CA ARG A 117 -19.04 -2.20 -22.83
C ARG A 117 -17.57 -1.81 -22.67
N ALA A 118 -16.75 -2.07 -23.69
CA ALA A 118 -15.35 -1.70 -23.70
C ALA A 118 -15.12 -0.19 -23.87
N LEU A 119 -15.98 0.51 -24.63
CA LEU A 119 -15.93 1.95 -24.85
C LEU A 119 -16.62 2.78 -23.78
N THR A 120 -17.72 2.28 -23.23
CA THR A 120 -18.41 2.91 -22.12
C THR A 120 -17.36 2.96 -21.03
N PRO A 121 -16.89 4.16 -20.63
CA PRO A 121 -16.18 4.26 -19.37
C PRO A 121 -17.16 3.57 -18.44
N ARG A 122 -16.77 2.43 -17.84
CA ARG A 122 -17.53 1.92 -16.70
C ARG A 122 -17.81 3.18 -15.94
N ALA A 123 -19.10 3.57 -15.78
CA ALA A 123 -19.46 4.59 -14.83
C ALA A 123 -18.66 4.12 -13.65
N ALA A 124 -17.55 4.82 -13.37
CA ALA A 124 -16.56 4.25 -12.50
C ALA A 124 -17.41 3.84 -11.32
N ALA A 125 -17.31 2.60 -10.85
CA ALA A 125 -17.80 2.38 -9.50
C ALA A 125 -17.14 3.52 -8.74
N VAL A 126 -17.89 4.60 -8.46
CA VAL A 126 -17.40 6.01 -8.44
C VAL A 126 -16.02 5.92 -7.91
N PRO A 127 -14.91 6.13 -8.68
CA PRO A 127 -13.64 5.44 -8.41
C PRO A 127 -13.51 5.47 -6.90
N GLN A 128 -13.73 4.33 -6.24
CA GLN A 128 -13.87 4.33 -4.78
C GLN A 128 -12.45 4.48 -4.30
N LEU A 129 -11.86 5.65 -4.60
CA LEU A 129 -10.46 5.99 -4.68
C LEU A 129 -9.57 4.75 -4.65
N ALA A 130 -9.76 3.81 -5.60
CA ALA A 130 -9.44 2.38 -5.44
C ALA A 130 -8.82 2.07 -4.07
N HIS A 131 -9.65 2.00 -3.01
CA HIS A 131 -9.23 2.28 -1.63
C HIS A 131 -7.78 1.86 -1.39
N LYS A 132 -6.88 2.83 -1.45
CA LYS A 132 -5.46 2.61 -1.30
C LYS A 132 -5.12 3.07 0.10
N ALA A 133 -5.11 2.12 1.03
CA ALA A 133 -4.69 2.39 2.39
C ALA A 133 -3.37 3.14 2.39
N ARG A 134 -3.25 4.06 3.33
CA ARG A 134 -2.00 4.75 3.56
C ARG A 134 -0.97 3.73 4.09
N LEU A 135 0.21 3.72 3.49
CA LEU A 135 1.37 2.96 3.94
C LEU A 135 2.34 3.90 4.65
N VAL A 136 2.46 3.77 5.96
CA VAL A 136 3.45 4.49 6.76
C VAL A 136 4.54 3.52 7.17
N MET A 137 5.80 3.89 6.99
CA MET A 137 6.94 3.11 7.46
C MET A 137 7.55 3.75 8.70
N LEU A 138 7.71 2.97 9.77
CA LEU A 138 8.48 3.33 10.94
C LEU A 138 9.91 2.82 10.79
N LEU A 139 10.85 3.74 10.69
CA LEU A 139 12.28 3.45 10.61
C LEU A 139 12.95 3.87 11.92
N GLY A 140 13.31 2.90 12.76
CA GLY A 140 14.19 3.16 13.89
C GLY A 140 15.60 3.45 13.41
N VAL A 141 16.12 4.66 13.67
CA VAL A 141 17.50 5.00 13.24
C VAL A 141 18.55 4.19 13.99
N ARG A 142 18.18 3.60 15.13
CA ARG A 142 19.00 2.68 15.92
C ARG A 142 18.13 1.62 16.58
N ALA A 143 18.64 0.40 16.73
CA ALA A 143 17.97 -0.63 17.52
C ALA A 143 17.76 -0.16 18.96
N GLY A 144 16.59 -0.49 19.53
CA GLY A 144 16.27 -0.16 20.91
C GLY A 144 15.74 1.25 21.16
N VAL A 145 15.56 2.11 20.15
CA VAL A 145 14.91 3.43 20.30
C VAL A 145 13.39 3.36 20.53
N GLY A 146 12.81 2.15 20.51
CA GLY A 146 11.40 1.90 20.82
C GLY A 146 10.45 1.94 19.62
N THR A 147 10.94 1.70 18.40
CA THR A 147 10.12 1.70 17.17
C THR A 147 8.98 0.68 17.23
N SER A 148 9.25 -0.58 17.58
CA SER A 148 8.21 -1.62 17.68
C SER A 148 7.21 -1.35 18.80
N THR A 149 7.69 -0.83 19.92
CA THR A 149 6.82 -0.37 21.01
C THR A 149 5.87 0.72 20.54
N LEU A 150 6.38 1.72 19.80
CA LEU A 150 5.56 2.75 19.16
C LEU A 150 4.59 2.13 18.15
N ALA A 151 5.05 1.22 17.30
CA ALA A 151 4.24 0.58 16.27
C ALA A 151 3.02 -0.15 16.86
N ALA A 152 3.22 -0.93 17.93
CA ALA A 152 2.16 -1.65 18.62
C ALA A 152 1.13 -0.70 19.23
N HIS A 153 1.58 0.31 19.99
CA HIS A 153 0.68 1.28 20.63
C HIS A 153 -0.10 2.11 19.61
N LEU A 154 0.59 2.62 18.59
CA LEU A 154 0.00 3.45 17.55
C LEU A 154 -1.07 2.67 16.77
N SER A 155 -0.79 1.43 16.39
CA SER A 155 -1.69 0.63 15.56
C SER A 155 -2.97 0.26 16.31
N VAL A 156 -2.86 -0.14 17.58
CA VAL A 156 -4.04 -0.44 18.41
C VAL A 156 -4.86 0.83 18.67
N LEU A 157 -4.21 1.94 18.98
CA LEU A 157 -4.90 3.21 19.21
C LEU A 157 -5.61 3.71 17.95
N ALA A 158 -4.96 3.60 16.78
CA ALA A 158 -5.55 3.98 15.50
C ALA A 158 -6.76 3.10 15.15
N GLN A 159 -6.66 1.78 15.38
CA GLN A 159 -7.79 0.87 15.16
C GLN A 159 -8.98 1.20 16.08
N GLN A 160 -8.75 1.44 17.38
CA GLN A 160 -9.82 1.82 18.30
C GLN A 160 -10.47 3.14 17.91
N ALA A 161 -9.66 4.13 17.54
CA ALA A 161 -10.17 5.43 17.10
C ALA A 161 -11.00 5.31 15.81
N ARG A 162 -10.62 4.40 14.89
CA ARG A 162 -11.41 4.07 13.70
C ARG A 162 -12.77 3.46 14.06
N LEU A 163 -12.78 2.46 14.93
CA LEU A 163 -14.02 1.80 15.37
C LEU A 163 -14.99 2.82 16.00
N LEU A 164 -14.46 3.75 16.79
CA LEU A 164 -15.25 4.85 17.36
C LEU A 164 -15.78 5.84 16.30
N ALA A 165 -15.01 6.11 15.25
CA ALA A 165 -15.37 7.07 14.21
C ALA A 165 -16.36 6.52 13.18
N GLN A 166 -16.29 5.22 12.84
CA GLN A 166 -16.99 4.63 11.69
C GLN A 166 -18.15 3.69 12.06
N GLY A 167 -18.30 3.32 13.34
CA GLY A 167 -19.31 2.35 13.77
C GLY A 167 -19.03 0.93 13.27
N GLU A 168 -19.97 0.00 13.50
CA GLU A 168 -19.79 -1.43 13.18
C GLU A 168 -20.11 -1.82 11.72
N ASP A 169 -20.56 -0.88 10.89
CA ASP A 169 -21.10 -1.13 9.54
C ASP A 169 -20.04 -1.43 8.46
N ASN A 170 -18.98 -2.17 8.82
CA ASN A 170 -17.85 -2.67 8.01
C ASN A 170 -16.62 -1.76 7.90
N PRO A 171 -15.95 -1.40 9.02
CA PRO A 171 -14.64 -0.76 8.97
C PRO A 171 -13.59 -1.77 8.51
N ARG A 172 -12.89 -1.48 7.42
CA ARG A 172 -11.68 -2.24 7.06
C ARG A 172 -10.67 -2.10 8.20
N ASP A 173 -9.98 -3.18 8.53
CA ASP A 173 -9.03 -3.20 9.64
C ASP A 173 -7.73 -2.46 9.32
N GLY A 174 -7.02 -2.05 10.37
CA GLY A 174 -5.64 -1.64 10.29
C GLY A 174 -4.74 -2.86 10.21
N LEU A 175 -3.65 -2.74 9.46
CA LEU A 175 -2.57 -3.72 9.43
C LEU A 175 -1.32 -3.14 10.09
N LEU A 176 -0.74 -3.89 11.02
CA LEU A 176 0.64 -3.75 11.45
C LEU A 176 1.47 -4.85 10.80
N MET A 177 2.45 -4.48 9.99
CA MET A 177 3.35 -5.39 9.29
C MET A 177 4.77 -5.24 9.84
N GLU A 178 5.37 -6.33 10.29
CA GLU A 178 6.76 -6.38 10.77
C GLU A 178 7.68 -6.83 9.63
N VAL A 179 8.67 -6.01 9.31
CA VAL A 179 9.70 -6.37 8.31
C VAL A 179 11.08 -6.50 8.94
N ALA A 180 11.22 -6.14 10.21
CA ALA A 180 12.50 -6.14 10.92
C ALA A 180 13.07 -7.53 11.20
N GLN A 181 14.40 -7.64 11.11
CA GLN A 181 15.19 -8.79 11.56
C GLN A 181 16.36 -8.26 12.41
N PRO A 182 16.91 -9.05 13.36
CA PRO A 182 16.54 -10.44 13.69
C PRO A 182 15.48 -10.59 14.80
N ALA A 183 15.11 -9.52 15.49
CA ALA A 183 14.12 -9.56 16.57
C ALA A 183 12.74 -9.14 16.05
N GLY A 184 11.78 -10.06 16.07
CA GLY A 184 10.37 -9.83 15.78
C GLY A 184 9.55 -10.11 17.02
N ASP A 185 9.30 -9.08 17.83
CA ASP A 185 8.71 -9.20 19.17
C ASP A 185 7.27 -8.70 19.21
N LEU A 186 6.75 -8.12 18.12
CA LEU A 186 5.40 -7.56 18.07
C LEU A 186 4.29 -8.51 18.56
N PRO A 187 4.31 -9.83 18.29
CA PRO A 187 3.35 -10.76 18.87
C PRO A 187 3.36 -10.78 20.40
N LEU A 188 4.53 -10.61 21.02
CA LEU A 188 4.67 -10.59 22.48
C LEU A 188 4.04 -9.32 23.08
N TYR A 189 4.21 -8.16 22.44
CA TYR A 189 3.59 -6.91 22.88
C TYR A 189 2.06 -6.93 22.76
N LEU A 190 1.54 -7.70 21.81
CA LEU A 190 0.11 -7.80 21.50
C LEU A 190 -0.55 -9.06 22.07
N ASN A 191 0.21 -9.92 22.74
CA ASN A 191 -0.21 -11.22 23.25
C ASN A 191 -0.90 -12.10 22.17
N LEU A 192 -0.24 -12.24 21.02
CA LEU A 192 -0.73 -12.99 19.86
C LEU A 192 0.12 -14.22 19.55
N ASP A 193 -0.54 -15.24 18.98
CA ASP A 193 0.09 -16.41 18.37
C ASP A 193 -0.17 -16.37 16.85
N SER A 194 0.90 -16.18 16.06
CA SER A 194 0.82 -16.04 14.61
C SER A 194 1.14 -17.35 13.91
N ARG A 195 0.35 -17.70 12.88
CA ARG A 195 0.56 -18.89 12.05
C ARG A 195 0.77 -18.58 10.57
N PHE A 196 0.61 -17.32 10.19
CA PHE A 196 0.77 -16.82 8.83
C PHE A 196 1.67 -15.59 8.92
N HIS A 197 2.88 -15.71 8.39
CA HIS A 197 3.93 -14.71 8.56
C HIS A 197 4.19 -13.93 7.27
N TYR A 198 5.00 -12.88 7.37
CA TYR A 198 5.41 -12.02 6.27
C TYR A 198 5.98 -12.83 5.09
N GLU A 199 6.74 -13.89 5.34
CA GLU A 199 7.27 -14.79 4.32
C GLU A 199 6.17 -15.54 3.55
N ASP A 200 5.11 -15.98 4.24
CA ASP A 200 3.94 -16.61 3.62
C ASP A 200 3.16 -15.60 2.77
N ALA A 201 3.04 -14.37 3.27
CA ALA A 201 2.40 -13.28 2.56
C ALA A 201 3.14 -12.94 1.26
N LEU A 202 4.48 -12.89 1.28
CA LEU A 202 5.29 -12.68 0.09
C LEU A 202 5.08 -13.78 -0.96
N ARG A 203 5.04 -15.05 -0.54
CA ARG A 203 4.80 -16.20 -1.44
C ARG A 203 3.38 -16.21 -2.03
N ASN A 204 2.42 -15.66 -1.30
CA ASN A 204 1.00 -15.70 -1.65
C ASN A 204 0.41 -14.33 -1.99
N ALA A 205 1.24 -13.33 -2.33
CA ALA A 205 0.81 -11.93 -2.46
C ALA A 205 -0.42 -11.75 -3.37
N SER A 206 -0.50 -12.47 -4.50
CA SER A 206 -1.63 -12.40 -5.43
C SER A 206 -2.96 -12.96 -4.88
N ARG A 207 -2.90 -13.81 -3.84
CA ARG A 207 -4.06 -14.47 -3.21
C ARG A 207 -4.56 -13.77 -1.96
N ILE A 208 -3.84 -12.79 -1.44
CA ILE A 208 -4.23 -12.07 -0.23
C ILE A 208 -5.50 -11.28 -0.52
N ASP A 209 -6.65 -11.68 0.00
CA ASP A 209 -7.89 -10.91 -0.06
C ASP A 209 -8.43 -10.67 1.37
N THR A 210 -9.59 -10.04 1.47
CA THR A 210 -10.23 -9.79 2.77
C THR A 210 -10.58 -11.08 3.50
N THR A 211 -10.79 -12.20 2.80
CA THR A 211 -11.08 -13.50 3.40
C THR A 211 -9.81 -14.12 3.96
N LEU A 212 -8.74 -14.21 3.17
CA LEU A 212 -7.45 -14.72 3.63
C LEU A 212 -6.92 -13.89 4.80
N ALA A 213 -6.96 -12.56 4.69
CA ALA A 213 -6.55 -11.67 5.77
C ALA A 213 -7.35 -11.92 7.06
N ARG A 214 -8.67 -12.15 6.95
CA ARG A 214 -9.54 -12.43 8.10
C ARG A 214 -9.30 -13.82 8.72
N THR A 215 -9.00 -14.83 7.91
CA THR A 215 -8.93 -16.22 8.37
C THR A 215 -7.53 -16.71 8.73
N ALA A 216 -6.48 -16.11 8.15
CA ALA A 216 -5.11 -16.60 8.29
C ALA A 216 -4.20 -15.70 9.13
N MET A 217 -4.36 -14.37 9.05
CA MET A 217 -3.49 -13.44 9.77
C MET A 217 -3.92 -13.29 11.23
N ALA A 218 -2.94 -13.09 12.12
CA ALA A 218 -3.19 -12.91 13.55
C ALA A 218 -3.97 -11.61 13.80
N ARG A 219 -4.85 -11.63 14.80
CA ARG A 219 -5.74 -10.51 15.11
C ARG A 219 -5.78 -10.24 16.61
N HIS A 220 -5.54 -8.99 16.98
CA HIS A 220 -5.70 -8.49 18.33
C HIS A 220 -7.18 -8.20 18.64
N ASP A 221 -7.55 -8.25 19.91
CA ASP A 221 -8.93 -8.02 20.40
C ASP A 221 -9.49 -6.65 19.99
N SER A 222 -8.63 -5.67 19.70
CA SER A 222 -9.05 -4.38 19.14
C SER A 222 -9.50 -4.45 17.67
N GLY A 223 -9.37 -5.59 17.01
CA GLY A 223 -9.56 -5.76 15.56
C GLY A 223 -8.33 -5.46 14.72
N LEU A 224 -7.19 -5.07 15.32
CA LEU A 224 -5.94 -4.85 14.60
C LEU A 224 -5.44 -6.18 14.02
N VAL A 225 -5.03 -6.18 12.76
CA VAL A 225 -4.39 -7.34 12.11
C VAL A 225 -2.88 -7.19 12.19
N LEU A 226 -2.19 -8.28 12.54
CA LEU A 226 -0.74 -8.39 12.60
C LEU A 226 -0.25 -9.32 11.49
N LEU A 227 0.75 -8.85 10.74
CA LEU A 227 1.59 -9.66 9.86
C LEU A 227 3.03 -9.56 10.36
N ASP A 228 3.41 -10.49 11.23
CA ASP A 228 4.73 -10.57 11.84
C ASP A 228 5.68 -11.45 11.02
N ARG A 229 6.88 -11.69 11.56
CA ARG A 229 7.84 -12.63 10.98
C ARG A 229 7.90 -13.93 11.76
N ALA A 230 8.19 -15.03 11.07
CA ALA A 230 8.45 -16.31 11.72
C ALA A 230 9.75 -16.24 12.55
N SER A 231 9.71 -16.66 13.81
CA SER A 231 10.89 -16.72 14.67
C SER A 231 11.97 -17.63 14.07
N GLY A 232 13.23 -17.17 14.07
CA GLY A 232 14.36 -17.94 13.52
C GLY A 232 14.43 -18.02 11.99
N SER A 233 13.58 -17.26 11.27
CA SER A 233 13.65 -17.16 9.82
C SER A 233 14.84 -16.32 9.37
N GLU A 234 15.90 -16.98 8.90
CA GLU A 234 17.01 -16.36 8.15
C GLU A 234 16.69 -16.25 6.64
N SER A 235 15.48 -16.65 6.22
CA SER A 235 15.11 -16.68 4.81
C SER A 235 15.16 -15.27 4.22
N LEU A 236 16.04 -15.08 3.24
CA LEU A 236 15.98 -13.92 2.37
C LEU A 236 14.60 -13.90 1.70
N PRO A 237 13.87 -12.77 1.76
CA PRO A 237 12.57 -12.67 1.09
C PRO A 237 12.74 -12.91 -0.43
N PRO A 238 11.72 -13.47 -1.12
CA PRO A 238 11.74 -13.60 -2.58
C PRO A 238 12.08 -12.29 -3.29
N SER A 239 12.63 -12.40 -4.49
CA SER A 239 13.34 -11.34 -5.22
C SER A 239 12.53 -10.08 -5.54
N ASP A 240 11.20 -10.12 -5.44
CA ASP A 240 10.36 -8.93 -5.65
C ASP A 240 9.27 -8.76 -4.58
N PRO A 241 9.45 -7.86 -3.60
CA PRO A 241 8.42 -7.53 -2.63
C PRO A 241 7.36 -6.55 -3.16
N SER A 242 7.41 -6.14 -4.43
CA SER A 242 6.56 -5.07 -5.00
C SER A 242 5.06 -5.29 -4.82
N ALA A 243 4.61 -6.53 -5.01
CA ALA A 243 3.20 -6.86 -5.11
C ALA A 243 2.53 -6.89 -3.74
N LEU A 244 3.27 -7.23 -2.68
CA LEU A 244 2.70 -7.43 -1.36
C LEU A 244 2.14 -6.12 -0.76
N PRO A 245 2.90 -5.00 -0.63
CA PRO A 245 2.35 -3.77 -0.07
C PRO A 245 1.21 -3.21 -0.91
N GLN A 246 1.28 -3.29 -2.25
CA GLN A 246 0.17 -2.90 -3.12
C GLN A 246 -1.10 -3.69 -2.80
N ARG A 247 -0.96 -5.01 -2.61
CA ARG A 247 -2.10 -5.85 -2.28
C ARG A 247 -2.65 -5.59 -0.89
N LEU A 248 -1.79 -5.51 0.13
CA LEU A 248 -2.20 -5.18 1.50
C LEU A 248 -2.95 -3.85 1.53
N ARG A 249 -2.46 -2.84 0.80
CA ARG A 249 -3.11 -1.53 0.70
C ARG A 249 -4.51 -1.56 0.09
N SER A 250 -4.84 -2.58 -0.71
CA SER A 250 -6.18 -2.77 -1.27
C SER A 250 -7.16 -3.47 -0.32
N VAL A 251 -6.66 -4.15 0.72
CA VAL A 251 -7.43 -4.97 1.66
C VAL A 251 -7.73 -4.22 2.96
N PHE A 252 -6.72 -3.54 3.50
CA PHE A 252 -6.79 -2.86 4.79
C PHE A 252 -7.21 -1.41 4.66
N ALA A 253 -7.52 -0.75 5.78
CA ALA A 253 -7.78 0.70 5.87
C ALA A 253 -6.50 1.54 6.01
N SER A 254 -5.53 1.02 6.73
CA SER A 254 -4.21 1.61 6.96
C SER A 254 -3.18 0.51 7.07
N VAL A 255 -1.95 0.77 6.62
CA VAL A 255 -0.82 -0.15 6.78
C VAL A 255 0.31 0.59 7.48
N LEU A 256 0.67 0.13 8.68
CA LEU A 256 1.86 0.55 9.39
C LEU A 256 2.94 -0.54 9.24
N CYS A 257 4.09 -0.18 8.70
CA CYS A 257 5.23 -1.06 8.53
C CYS A 257 6.26 -0.77 9.63
N ASP A 258 6.53 -1.74 10.50
CA ASP A 258 7.61 -1.66 11.49
C ASP A 258 8.90 -2.26 10.94
N ALA A 259 9.90 -1.39 10.77
CA ALA A 259 11.26 -1.74 10.39
C ALA A 259 12.26 -1.43 11.52
N GLY A 260 11.79 -1.37 12.78
CA GLY A 260 12.61 -1.16 13.96
C GLY A 260 13.71 -2.19 14.13
N GLY A 261 14.96 -1.76 14.26
CA GLY A 261 16.09 -2.67 14.46
C GLY A 261 16.63 -3.32 13.18
N CYS A 262 15.93 -3.20 12.06
CA CYS A 262 16.46 -3.59 10.75
C CYS A 262 17.55 -2.61 10.30
N PRO A 263 18.75 -3.08 9.91
CA PRO A 263 19.71 -2.24 9.21
C PRO A 263 19.08 -1.67 7.95
N LEU A 264 19.12 -0.35 7.80
CA LEU A 264 18.46 0.35 6.70
C LEU A 264 18.91 -0.16 5.31
N GLN A 265 20.16 -0.58 5.18
CA GLN A 265 20.74 -1.15 3.95
C GLN A 265 20.12 -2.50 3.55
N GLN A 266 19.48 -3.19 4.49
CA GLN A 266 18.80 -4.48 4.26
C GLN A 266 17.32 -4.30 3.92
N LEU A 267 16.77 -3.09 4.06
CA LEU A 267 15.40 -2.82 3.67
C LEU A 267 15.27 -2.81 2.15
N PRO A 268 14.28 -3.50 1.58
CA PRO A 268 14.05 -3.47 0.14
C PRO A 268 13.80 -2.03 -0.34
N PRO A 269 14.58 -1.51 -1.30
CA PRO A 269 14.43 -0.13 -1.80
C PRO A 269 13.00 0.18 -2.28
N LEU A 270 12.35 -0.80 -2.90
CA LEU A 270 10.99 -0.64 -3.41
C LEU A 270 9.95 -0.46 -2.30
N LEU A 271 10.19 -1.00 -1.10
CA LEU A 271 9.30 -0.77 0.04
C LEU A 271 9.38 0.70 0.51
N LEU A 272 10.58 1.29 0.49
CA LEU A 272 10.80 2.71 0.76
C LEU A 272 10.15 3.60 -0.32
N GLU A 273 10.14 3.17 -1.58
CA GLU A 273 9.51 3.89 -2.68
C GLU A 273 7.98 3.85 -2.61
N GLN A 274 7.39 2.74 -2.15
CA GLN A 274 5.95 2.58 -2.05
C GLN A 274 5.31 3.22 -0.80
N ALA A 275 6.10 3.54 0.23
CA ALA A 275 5.59 4.19 1.44
C ALA A 275 5.03 5.60 1.11
N ASP A 276 3.89 5.99 1.69
CA ASP A 276 3.40 7.36 1.53
C ASP A 276 4.13 8.32 2.49
N GLU A 277 4.53 7.82 3.66
CA GLU A 277 5.39 8.51 4.62
C GLU A 277 6.40 7.57 5.27
N ILE A 278 7.54 8.13 5.64
CA ILE A 278 8.61 7.45 6.34
C ILE A 278 8.91 8.22 7.62
N TRP A 279 8.64 7.62 8.77
CA TRP A 279 8.85 8.23 10.07
C TRP A 279 10.12 7.68 10.68
N LEU A 280 11.12 8.56 10.79
CA LEU A 280 12.39 8.30 11.44
C LEU A 280 12.19 8.41 12.94
N VAL A 281 12.34 7.29 13.65
CA VAL A 281 12.22 7.23 15.10
C VAL A 281 13.63 7.33 15.71
N ALA A 282 13.83 8.35 16.54
CA ALA A 282 15.10 8.64 17.21
C ALA A 282 14.83 9.13 18.64
N ASP A 283 15.84 9.07 19.50
CA ASP A 283 15.86 9.77 20.80
C ASP A 283 17.00 10.80 20.81
N ALA A 284 17.09 11.60 21.87
CA ALA A 284 18.08 12.67 21.98
C ALA A 284 19.49 12.16 22.36
N ALA A 285 19.70 10.85 22.49
CA ALA A 285 21.01 10.32 22.82
C ALA A 285 22.00 10.57 21.67
N ILE A 286 23.22 10.99 22.00
CA ILE A 286 24.27 11.35 21.02
C ILE A 286 24.46 10.22 19.99
N GLY A 287 24.50 8.97 20.45
CA GLY A 287 24.63 7.82 19.55
C GLY A 287 23.48 7.74 18.55
N THR A 288 22.24 7.94 19.00
CA THR A 288 21.06 7.89 18.14
C THR A 288 21.05 9.02 17.12
N LEU A 289 21.51 10.22 17.50
CA LEU A 289 21.66 11.36 16.57
C LEU A 289 22.73 11.11 15.49
N VAL A 290 23.84 10.42 15.83
CA VAL A 290 24.82 9.98 14.83
C VAL A 290 24.19 8.97 13.86
N SER A 291 23.39 8.03 14.36
CA SER A 291 22.69 7.07 13.51
C SER A 291 21.61 7.73 12.64
N LEU A 292 20.94 8.78 13.14
CA LEU A 292 20.02 9.61 12.35
C LEU A 292 20.73 10.27 11.17
N ASP A 293 21.90 10.89 11.39
CA ASP A 293 22.72 11.47 10.31
C ASP A 293 23.07 10.43 9.23
N GLN A 294 23.48 9.23 9.64
CA GLN A 294 23.80 8.13 8.73
C GLN A 294 22.59 7.64 7.95
N ALA A 295 21.43 7.53 8.60
CA ALA A 295 20.18 7.15 7.96
C ALA A 295 19.76 8.16 6.89
N LEU A 296 19.89 9.47 7.17
CA LEU A 296 19.61 10.53 6.21
C LEU A 296 20.52 10.48 4.99
N LYS A 297 21.83 10.29 5.21
CA LYS A 297 22.79 10.11 4.11
C LYS A 297 22.47 8.92 3.22
N HIS A 298 21.95 7.84 3.81
CA HIS A 298 21.54 6.66 3.05
C HIS A 298 20.23 6.86 2.28
N LEU A 299 19.27 7.59 2.85
CA LEU A 299 17.97 7.87 2.23
C LEU A 299 18.03 8.96 1.15
N ALA A 300 19.10 9.75 1.15
CA ALA A 300 19.34 10.83 0.21
C ALA A 300 19.41 10.36 -1.26
N GLY A 301 19.30 11.31 -2.19
CA GLY A 301 19.52 11.08 -3.62
C GLY A 301 18.24 10.85 -4.42
N GLN A 302 17.07 10.88 -3.77
CA GLN A 302 15.76 10.89 -4.43
C GLN A 302 14.88 11.98 -3.79
N ARG A 303 14.71 13.12 -4.48
CA ARG A 303 13.98 14.29 -3.96
C ARG A 303 12.57 13.98 -3.46
N ASP A 304 11.87 13.04 -4.09
CA ASP A 304 10.51 12.69 -3.69
C ASP A 304 10.45 11.76 -2.47
N ARG A 305 11.53 11.04 -2.17
CA ARG A 305 11.66 10.30 -0.90
C ARG A 305 11.96 11.24 0.25
N GLU A 306 12.85 12.20 0.05
CA GLU A 306 13.22 13.18 1.08
C GLU A 306 12.02 13.99 1.58
N LYS A 307 11.08 14.35 0.68
CA LYS A 307 9.83 15.05 1.04
C LYS A 307 8.89 14.24 1.95
N ARG A 308 9.05 12.91 2.00
CA ARG A 308 8.20 11.99 2.79
C ARG A 308 8.79 11.66 4.15
N LEU A 309 10.01 12.13 4.44
CA LEU A 309 10.67 11.92 5.73
C LEU A 309 10.07 12.80 6.81
N GLN A 310 9.77 12.20 7.96
CA GLN A 310 9.27 12.87 9.15
C GLN A 310 10.05 12.39 10.36
N LEU A 311 10.28 13.26 11.34
CA LEU A 311 10.99 12.91 12.57
C LEU A 311 10.01 12.68 13.71
N VAL A 312 10.16 11.54 14.39
CA VAL A 312 9.49 11.25 15.67
C VAL A 312 10.57 11.12 16.74
N LEU A 313 10.61 12.09 17.66
CA LEU A 313 11.48 12.03 18.83
C LEU A 313 10.80 11.18 19.91
N ASN A 314 11.30 9.97 20.12
CA ASN A 314 10.86 9.10 21.20
C ASN A 314 11.69 9.32 22.46
N ARG A 315 11.17 8.86 23.61
CA ARG A 315 11.88 8.88 24.90
C ARG A 315 12.38 10.28 25.29
N HIS A 316 11.61 11.30 24.96
CA HIS A 316 11.97 12.66 25.30
C HIS A 316 11.86 12.90 26.80
N ASP A 317 12.90 13.51 27.35
CA ASP A 317 12.97 13.99 28.72
C ASP A 317 13.34 15.48 28.65
N GLU A 318 12.55 16.32 29.30
CA GLU A 318 12.78 17.77 29.36
C GLU A 318 14.12 18.11 30.01
N SER A 319 14.65 17.24 30.87
CA SER A 319 15.98 17.40 31.48
C SER A 319 17.15 17.08 30.54
N GLY A 320 16.89 16.51 29.37
CA GLY A 320 17.89 16.03 28.41
C GLY A 320 18.66 17.12 27.63
N GLY A 321 18.39 18.40 27.89
CA GLY A 321 19.21 19.53 27.43
C GLY A 321 19.06 19.95 25.95
N LEU A 322 18.54 19.08 25.08
CA LEU A 322 18.24 19.40 23.68
C LEU A 322 16.72 19.38 23.42
N ALA A 323 16.20 20.51 22.95
CA ALA A 323 14.80 20.58 22.56
C ALA A 323 14.55 19.80 21.26
N PRO A 324 13.43 19.07 21.13
CA PRO A 324 13.08 18.32 19.92
C PRO A 324 13.11 19.18 18.64
N GLU A 325 12.68 20.44 18.73
CA GLU A 325 12.66 21.39 17.62
C GLU A 325 14.07 21.78 17.16
N GLN A 326 15.04 21.82 18.08
CA GLN A 326 16.44 22.09 17.74
C GLN A 326 17.04 20.91 16.98
N ILE A 327 16.73 19.68 17.41
CA ILE A 327 17.14 18.45 16.72
C ILE A 327 16.53 18.43 15.31
N ALA A 328 15.23 18.65 15.20
CA ALA A 328 14.52 18.66 13.91
C ALA A 328 15.12 19.70 12.93
N ARG A 329 15.39 20.93 13.41
CA ARG A 329 16.06 21.98 12.62
C ARG A 329 17.47 21.58 12.21
N ARG A 330 18.25 20.99 13.12
CA ARG A 330 19.65 20.58 12.85
C ARG A 330 19.74 19.51 11.75
N PHE A 331 18.74 18.65 11.66
CA PHE A 331 18.67 17.58 10.67
C PHE A 331 17.77 17.92 9.47
N GLU A 332 17.25 19.14 9.41
CA GLU A 332 16.38 19.63 8.32
C GLU A 332 15.15 18.73 8.09
N LEU A 333 14.61 18.17 9.18
CA LEU A 333 13.44 17.30 9.15
C LEU A 333 12.23 17.99 9.76
N PRO A 334 11.02 17.78 9.22
CA PRO A 334 9.79 18.15 9.92
C PRO A 334 9.61 17.27 11.17
N LEU A 335 9.39 17.92 12.32
CA LEU A 335 9.07 17.24 13.57
C LEU A 335 7.59 16.87 13.59
N LEU A 336 7.29 15.57 13.53
CA LEU A 336 5.92 15.07 13.50
C LEU A 336 5.35 14.86 14.90
N ALA A 337 6.14 14.32 15.82
CA ALA A 337 5.74 14.12 17.21
C ALA A 337 6.95 14.03 18.15
N THR A 338 6.70 14.38 19.41
CA THR A 338 7.60 14.16 20.54
C THR A 338 6.89 13.28 21.56
N LEU A 339 7.46 12.12 21.86
CA LEU A 339 6.91 11.13 22.77
C LEU A 339 7.72 11.14 24.07
N PRO A 340 7.09 11.33 25.24
CA PRO A 340 7.80 11.39 26.50
C PRO A 340 8.39 10.03 26.90
N GLU A 341 9.53 10.01 27.59
CA GLU A 341 10.04 8.82 28.26
C GLU A 341 9.09 8.44 29.41
N ARG A 342 8.60 7.20 29.38
CA ARG A 342 7.63 6.69 30.36
C ARG A 342 8.01 5.27 30.74
N PRO A 343 8.56 5.06 31.96
CA PRO A 343 8.88 3.72 32.45
C PRO A 343 7.68 2.75 32.46
N ARG A 344 6.46 3.30 32.58
CA ARG A 344 5.21 2.53 32.52
C ARG A 344 4.96 1.85 31.17
N VAL A 345 5.43 2.41 30.06
CA VAL A 345 5.32 1.77 28.73
C VAL A 345 6.07 0.43 28.75
N ARG A 346 7.30 0.43 29.29
CA ARG A 346 8.11 -0.78 29.43
C ARG A 346 7.48 -1.76 30.42
N ALA A 347 6.94 -1.25 31.53
CA ALA A 347 6.28 -2.09 32.52
C ALA A 347 5.06 -2.82 31.94
N ALA A 348 4.22 -2.14 31.16
CA ALA A 348 3.08 -2.76 30.48
C ALA A 348 3.54 -3.88 29.53
N ALA A 349 4.56 -3.60 28.69
CA ALA A 349 5.12 -4.58 27.77
C ALA A 349 5.65 -5.85 28.46
N SER A 350 6.27 -5.71 29.65
CA SER A 350 6.74 -6.86 30.44
C SER A 350 5.62 -7.78 30.93
N HIS A 351 4.37 -7.32 30.93
CA HIS A 351 3.19 -8.12 31.27
C HIS A 351 2.42 -8.60 30.02
N GLY A 352 2.95 -8.37 28.81
CA GLY A 352 2.32 -8.79 27.57
C GLY A 352 1.15 -7.91 27.13
N HIS A 353 1.09 -6.66 27.58
CA HIS A 353 0.03 -5.74 27.19
C HIS A 353 0.52 -4.31 26.93
N LEU A 354 -0.36 -3.49 26.35
CA LEU A 354 -0.08 -2.10 26.01
C LEU A 354 -0.47 -1.15 27.15
N LEU A 355 0.20 0.00 27.22
CA LEU A 355 -0.03 1.04 28.25
C LEU A 355 -1.49 1.50 28.33
N LEU A 356 -2.24 1.40 27.22
CA LEU A 356 -3.67 1.72 27.18
C LEU A 356 -4.45 0.97 28.26
N GLN A 357 -4.07 -0.27 28.58
CA GLN A 357 -4.78 -1.11 29.54
C GLN A 357 -4.52 -0.67 30.99
N ASP A 358 -3.28 -0.26 31.29
CA ASP A 358 -2.87 0.17 32.65
C ASP A 358 -3.16 1.64 32.94
N ALA A 359 -2.95 2.52 31.95
CA ALA A 359 -2.98 3.96 32.11
C ALA A 359 -3.49 4.65 30.82
N PRO A 360 -4.79 4.56 30.49
CA PRO A 360 -5.37 5.06 29.24
C PRO A 360 -5.26 6.58 29.05
N ARG A 361 -4.93 7.33 30.12
CA ARG A 361 -4.75 8.79 30.09
C ARG A 361 -3.28 9.24 30.20
N ASP A 362 -2.33 8.30 30.11
CA ASP A 362 -0.91 8.64 30.22
C ASP A 362 -0.48 9.63 29.11
N PRO A 363 0.39 10.62 29.43
CA PRO A 363 0.91 11.57 28.45
C PRO A 363 1.47 10.92 27.17
N TYR A 364 2.06 9.72 27.25
CA TYR A 364 2.55 9.00 26.08
C TYR A 364 1.45 8.72 25.06
N LEU A 365 0.29 8.22 25.48
CA LEU A 365 -0.83 7.91 24.59
C LEU A 365 -1.41 9.17 23.95
N ARG A 366 -1.47 10.28 24.71
CA ARG A 366 -1.91 11.58 24.17
C ARG A 366 -0.96 12.11 23.10
N ALA A 367 0.35 11.88 23.26
CA ALA A 367 1.36 12.26 22.28
C ALA A 367 1.27 11.46 20.96
N LEU A 368 0.55 10.32 20.94
CA LEU A 368 0.30 9.54 19.73
C LEU A 368 -0.85 10.08 18.87
N ALA A 369 -1.71 10.95 19.39
CA ALA A 369 -2.86 11.49 18.66
C ALA A 369 -2.53 12.07 17.26
N PRO A 370 -1.48 12.91 17.07
CA PRO A 370 -1.13 13.40 15.74
C PRO A 370 -0.68 12.28 14.79
N LEU A 371 -0.01 11.26 15.33
CA LEU A 371 0.43 10.09 14.56
C LEU A 371 -0.77 9.25 14.11
N VAL A 372 -1.76 9.04 14.98
CA VAL A 372 -3.00 8.32 14.65
C VAL A 372 -3.73 9.00 13.49
N ALA A 373 -3.94 10.33 13.58
CA ALA A 373 -4.61 11.08 12.53
C ALA A 373 -3.83 11.10 11.21
N ARG A 374 -2.49 10.97 11.27
CA ARG A 374 -1.65 10.88 10.08
C ARG A 374 -1.66 9.48 9.46
N LEU A 375 -1.66 8.43 10.26
CA LEU A 375 -1.71 7.04 9.83
C LEU A 375 -3.06 6.71 9.17
N ASP A 376 -4.16 7.14 9.80
CA ASP A 376 -5.50 6.99 9.24
C ASP A 376 -6.24 8.33 9.20
N PRO A 377 -6.23 9.02 8.05
CA PRO A 377 -6.95 10.28 7.88
C PRO A 377 -8.46 10.19 8.13
N ALA A 378 -9.06 9.00 8.02
CA ALA A 378 -10.48 8.80 8.26
C ALA A 378 -10.86 8.86 9.76
N VAL A 379 -9.88 8.77 10.66
CA VAL A 379 -10.08 8.92 12.12
C VAL A 379 -10.32 10.39 12.51
N GLY A 380 -10.00 11.35 11.63
CA GLY A 380 -10.13 12.78 11.93
C GLY A 380 -9.20 13.24 13.08
N PRO A 381 -9.07 14.56 13.30
CA PRO A 381 -8.36 15.04 14.48
C PRO A 381 -9.15 14.66 15.74
N VAL A 382 -8.49 13.99 16.69
CA VAL A 382 -9.05 13.70 18.02
C VAL A 382 -9.44 15.04 18.66
N GLN A 383 -10.74 15.31 18.79
CA GLN A 383 -11.18 16.51 19.49
C GLN A 383 -10.85 16.36 20.98
N PRO A 384 -10.16 17.33 21.60
CA PRO A 384 -9.87 17.28 23.03
C PRO A 384 -11.17 17.24 23.84
N ASN A 385 -11.34 16.19 24.64
CA ASN A 385 -12.49 16.01 25.53
C ASN A 385 -12.28 16.83 26.82
N GLY A 386 -12.41 18.15 26.70
CA GLY A 386 -12.49 19.04 27.86
C GLY A 386 -12.00 20.46 27.60
N LEU A 387 -12.60 21.43 28.31
CA LEU A 387 -12.24 22.85 28.25
C LEU A 387 -10.76 23.10 28.58
N ARG A 388 -10.19 22.32 29.51
CA ARG A 388 -8.77 22.45 29.91
C ARG A 388 -7.80 21.98 28.83
N GLU A 389 -8.13 20.91 28.10
CA GLU A 389 -7.29 20.40 27.01
C GLU A 389 -7.37 21.28 25.77
N ARG A 390 -8.53 21.88 25.49
CA ARG A 390 -8.69 22.93 24.47
C ARG A 390 -7.84 24.17 24.76
N LEU A 391 -7.78 24.58 26.03
CA LEU A 391 -6.93 25.69 26.47
C LEU A 391 -5.44 25.33 26.41
N ALA A 392 -5.05 24.10 26.78
CA ALA A 392 -3.66 23.65 26.68
C ALA A 392 -3.17 23.58 25.21
N SER A 393 -4.01 23.11 24.28
CA SER A 393 -3.69 23.13 22.85
C SER A 393 -3.61 24.55 22.26
N ALA A 394 -4.39 25.50 22.80
CA ALA A 394 -4.34 26.89 22.37
C ALA A 394 -3.14 27.65 22.96
N LEU A 395 -2.72 27.30 24.18
CA LEU A 395 -1.59 27.93 24.87
C LEU A 395 -0.22 27.36 24.46
N GLY A 396 -0.15 26.11 24.01
CA GLY A 396 1.08 25.52 23.44
C GLY A 396 1.55 26.17 22.13
N GLY A 397 0.70 26.99 21.49
CA GLY A 397 1.05 27.79 20.31
C GLY A 397 1.47 29.23 20.62
N LEU A 398 1.37 29.70 21.87
CA LEU A 398 1.75 31.04 22.26
C LEU A 398 3.14 31.03 22.90
N GLN A 399 4.11 31.57 22.15
CA GLN A 399 5.45 31.90 22.62
C GLN A 399 5.37 32.81 23.85
N TRP A 400 5.76 32.30 25.02
CA TRP A 400 6.05 33.18 26.15
C TRP A 400 7.49 33.68 26.02
N LYS A 401 7.62 34.90 25.49
CA LYS A 401 8.80 35.73 25.73
C LYS A 401 8.77 36.19 27.19
N THR A 402 9.75 35.75 27.95
CA THR A 402 10.49 36.56 28.93
C THR A 402 11.87 36.00 29.06
#